data_AF-A0A5J5B394-F1
#
_entry.id   AF-A0A5J5B394-F1
#
_cell.length_a   1.000
_cell.length_b   1.000
_cell.length_c   1.000
_cell.angle_alpha   90.00
_cell.angle_beta   90.00
_cell.angle_gamma   90.00
#
_symmetry.space_group_name_H-M   'P 1'
#
loop_
_entity.id
_entity.type
_entity.pdbx_description
1 polymer ?
#
loop_
_entity_poly.entity_id
_entity_poly.type
_entity_poly.pdbx_seq_one_letter_code
_entity_poly.pdbx_strand_id
1 'polypeptide(L)'
;MDVELGKFPSSGDPDKMAKMQVILSQLIKEQMSRYESFRRSGFQKANMKMLLASITGSAKISVPVVSGITKMFVGELIETGTAICCQNNLGEFSQETLKPLV
;
A
#
# COMPACT_ATOMS: atom_id res chain seq x y z
N MET A 1 -21.04 5.14 -5.19
CA MET A 1 -20.10 4.03 -4.95
C MET A 1 -19.84 4.05 -3.46
N ASP A 2 -20.40 3.10 -2.71
CA ASP A 2 -20.21 3.04 -1.26
C ASP A 2 -18.77 2.62 -0.98
N VAL A 3 -17.92 3.57 -0.62
CA VAL A 3 -16.51 3.28 -0.31
C VAL A 3 -16.49 2.74 1.11
N GLU A 4 -16.38 1.42 1.26
CA GLU A 4 -16.15 0.81 2.57
C GLU A 4 -14.75 1.20 3.10
N LEU A 5 -14.71 2.36 3.75
CA LEU A 5 -13.60 2.92 4.54
C LEU A 5 -13.31 2.10 5.82
N GLY A 6 -13.76 0.84 5.90
CA GLY A 6 -13.85 0.02 7.12
C GLY A 6 -12.55 -0.34 7.86
N LYS A 7 -11.43 0.33 7.59
CA LYS A 7 -10.21 0.15 8.38
C LYS A 7 -9.22 1.32 8.29
N PHE A 8 -9.71 2.54 8.49
CA PHE A 8 -8.82 3.55 9.05
C PHE A 8 -8.60 3.23 10.53
N PRO A 9 -7.37 3.32 11.07
CA PRO A 9 -7.22 3.37 12.52
C PRO A 9 -8.04 4.56 12.98
N SER A 10 -9.13 4.27 13.69
CA SER A 10 -10.06 5.27 14.21
C SER A 10 -9.27 6.27 15.04
N SER A 11 -8.94 7.38 14.40
CA SER A 11 -8.34 8.56 14.99
C SER A 11 -9.28 9.72 14.74
N GLY A 12 -10.54 9.51 15.15
CA GLY A 12 -11.46 10.47 15.77
C GLY A 12 -11.77 11.81 15.12
N ASP A 13 -11.21 12.16 13.96
CA ASP A 13 -11.33 13.51 13.39
C ASP A 13 -12.28 13.53 12.18
N PRO A 14 -13.51 14.04 12.33
CA PRO A 14 -14.50 14.10 11.26
C PRO A 14 -14.03 14.93 10.05
N ASP A 15 -13.17 15.94 10.27
CA ASP A 15 -12.66 16.78 9.18
C ASP A 15 -11.69 16.02 8.27
N LYS A 16 -10.88 15.11 8.84
CA LYS A 16 -9.98 14.25 8.06
C LYS A 16 -10.76 13.25 7.22
N MET A 17 -11.83 12.68 7.78
CA MET A 17 -12.71 11.76 7.06
C MET A 17 -13.43 12.48 5.90
N ALA A 18 -13.93 13.69 6.14
CA ALA A 18 -14.54 14.50 5.10
C ALA A 18 -13.56 14.82 3.96
N LYS A 19 -12.33 15.26 4.28
CA LYS A 19 -11.28 15.50 3.28
C LYS A 19 -10.93 14.24 2.49
N MET A 20 -10.80 13.10 3.16
CA MET A 20 -10.53 11.82 2.51
C MET A 20 -11.66 11.46 1.53
N GLN A 21 -12.91 11.58 1.95
CA GLN A 21 -14.07 11.31 1.10
C GLN A 21 -14.09 12.20 -0.15
N VAL A 22 -13.78 13.50 0.01
CA VAL A 22 -13.68 14.43 -1.13
C VAL A 22 -12.61 13.98 -2.12
N ILE A 23 -11.41 13.61 -1.66
CA ILE A 23 -10.33 13.13 -2.53
C ILE A 23 -10.76 11.85 -3.26
N LEU A 24 -11.32 10.87 -2.54
CA LEU A 24 -11.72 9.59 -3.12
C LEU A 24 -12.86 9.75 -4.15
N SER A 25 -13.76 10.71 -3.93
CA SER A 25 -14.87 10.99 -4.87
C SER A 25 -14.40 11.51 -6.24
N GLN A 26 -13.20 12.07 -6.31
CA GLN A 26 -12.61 12.61 -7.55
C GLN A 26 -11.84 11.54 -8.34
N LEU A 27 -11.62 10.35 -7.78
CA LEU A 27 -10.89 9.29 -8.46
C LEU A 27 -11.74 8.61 -9.54
N ILE A 28 -11.17 8.46 -10.74
CA ILE A 28 -11.75 7.60 -11.78
C ILE A 28 -11.62 6.12 -11.41
N LYS A 29 -12.43 5.25 -12.05
CA LYS A 29 -12.50 3.81 -11.73
C LYS A 29 -11.14 3.11 -11.61
N GLU A 30 -10.25 3.38 -12.55
CA GLU A 30 -8.92 2.76 -12.58
C GLU A 30 -8.03 3.22 -11.41
N GLN A 31 -8.07 4.52 -11.09
CA GLN A 31 -7.36 5.10 -9.95
C GLN A 31 -7.92 4.56 -8.62
N MET A 32 -9.25 4.41 -8.54
CA MET A 32 -9.89 3.86 -7.36
C MET A 32 -9.51 2.38 -7.15
N SER A 33 -9.45 1.59 -8.22
CA SER A 33 -8.98 0.19 -8.17
C SER A 33 -7.53 0.08 -7.67
N ARG A 34 -6.64 0.96 -8.14
CA ARG A 34 -5.27 1.09 -7.62
C ARG A 34 -5.23 1.40 -6.14
N TYR A 35 -5.97 2.43 -5.74
CA TYR A 35 -6.04 2.86 -4.36
C TYR A 35 -6.57 1.75 -3.44
N GLU A 36 -7.63 1.06 -3.84
CA GLU A 36 -8.20 -0.03 -3.07
C GLU A 36 -7.25 -1.22 -2.91
N SER A 37 -6.51 -1.56 -3.97
CA SER A 37 -5.47 -2.59 -3.91
C SER A 37 -4.42 -2.18 -2.88
N PHE A 38 -3.79 -1.00 -3.08
CA PHE A 38 -2.77 -0.47 -2.16
C PHE A 38 -3.28 -0.35 -0.73
N ARG A 39 -4.53 0.05 -0.52
CA ARG A 39 -5.10 0.17 0.82
C ARG A 39 -5.24 -1.19 1.50
N ARG A 40 -5.56 -2.25 0.75
CA ARG A 40 -5.77 -3.61 1.28
C ARG A 40 -4.48 -4.43 1.36
N SER A 41 -3.41 -4.08 0.66
CA SER A 41 -2.14 -4.79 0.88
C SER A 41 -1.63 -4.66 2.30
N GLY A 42 -1.02 -5.74 2.73
CA GLY A 42 -0.21 -5.77 3.92
C GLY A 42 0.57 -7.06 3.95
N PHE A 43 1.67 -7.05 4.69
CA PHE A 43 2.45 -8.26 4.89
C PHE A 43 1.79 -9.16 5.93
N GLN A 44 1.76 -10.46 5.66
CA GLN A 44 1.26 -11.44 6.61
C GLN A 44 2.12 -11.41 7.88
N LYS A 45 1.47 -11.14 9.02
CA LYS A 45 2.14 -10.96 10.33
C LYS A 45 3.03 -12.16 10.71
N ALA A 46 2.59 -13.39 10.41
CA ALA A 46 3.34 -14.61 10.71
C ALA A 46 4.67 -14.67 9.94
N ASN A 47 4.62 -14.45 8.62
CA ASN A 47 5.80 -14.50 7.76
C ASN A 47 6.80 -13.40 8.12
N MET A 48 6.32 -12.17 8.35
CA MET A 48 7.17 -11.07 8.79
C MET A 48 7.81 -11.35 10.15
N LYS A 49 7.06 -11.89 11.11
CA LYS A 49 7.61 -12.24 12.42
C LYS A 49 8.71 -13.29 12.30
N MET A 50 8.49 -14.32 11.48
CA MET A 50 9.46 -15.39 11.24
C MET A 50 10.73 -14.85 10.58
N LEU A 51 10.60 -14.05 9.52
CA LEU A 51 11.72 -13.44 8.80
C LEU A 51 12.52 -12.49 9.69
N LEU A 52 11.85 -11.63 10.46
CA LEU A 52 12.52 -10.68 11.34
C LEU A 52 13.26 -11.41 12.47
N ALA A 53 12.64 -12.43 13.06
CA ALA A 53 13.29 -13.27 14.06
C ALA A 53 14.50 -14.03 13.50
N SER A 54 14.42 -14.55 12.26
CA SER A 54 15.54 -15.27 11.65
C SER A 54 16.74 -14.38 11.33
N ILE A 55 16.51 -13.10 11.02
CA ILE A 55 17.59 -12.15 10.69
C ILE A 55 18.22 -11.57 11.96
N THR A 56 17.40 -11.18 12.94
CA THR A 56 17.88 -10.43 14.12
C THR A 56 18.07 -11.27 15.37
N GLY A 57 17.61 -12.52 15.38
CA GLY A 57 17.63 -13.40 16.55
C GLY A 57 16.75 -12.91 17.71
N SER A 58 15.95 -11.85 17.52
CA SER A 58 15.17 -11.20 18.57
C SER A 58 13.69 -11.15 18.23
N ALA A 59 12.86 -11.62 19.17
CA ALA A 59 11.41 -11.56 19.06
C ALA A 59 10.82 -10.18 19.41
N LYS A 60 11.65 -9.20 19.80
CA LYS A 60 11.22 -7.88 20.29
C LYS A 60 10.96 -6.85 19.19
N ILE A 61 11.16 -7.19 17.92
CA ILE A 61 10.96 -6.25 16.81
C ILE A 61 9.47 -5.98 16.60
N SER A 62 9.14 -4.69 16.46
CA SER A 62 7.79 -4.24 16.15
C SER A 62 7.43 -4.55 14.70
N VAL A 63 6.82 -5.73 14.48
CA VAL A 63 6.31 -6.18 13.17
C VAL A 63 5.50 -5.11 12.42
N PRO A 64 4.52 -4.38 13.03
CA PRO A 64 3.74 -3.40 12.27
C PRO A 64 4.57 -2.21 11.79
N VAL A 65 5.60 -1.80 12.54
CA VAL A 65 6.48 -0.69 12.13
C VAL A 65 7.32 -1.11 10.93
N VAL A 66 7.97 -2.28 11.01
CA VAL A 66 8.80 -2.77 9.91
C VAL A 66 7.96 -3.06 8.67
N SER A 67 6.81 -3.71 8.82
CA SER A 67 5.87 -3.91 7.71
C SER A 67 5.42 -2.60 7.06
N GLY A 68 5.20 -1.53 7.84
CA GLY A 68 4.86 -0.21 7.32
C GLY A 68 5.99 0.41 6.49
N ILE A 69 7.21 0.39 7.03
CA ILE A 69 8.41 0.91 6.32
C ILE A 69 8.67 0.11 5.05
N THR A 70 8.60 -1.23 5.10
CA THR A 70 8.76 -2.09 3.92
C THR A 70 7.69 -1.79 2.88
N LYS A 71 6.45 -1.52 3.29
CA LYS A 71 5.36 -1.18 2.36
C LYS A 71 5.62 0.15 1.66
N MET A 72 6.07 1.17 2.40
CA MET A 72 6.46 2.45 1.80
C MET A 72 7.59 2.27 0.79
N PHE A 73 8.63 1.51 1.16
CA PHE A 73 9.76 1.23 0.28
C PHE A 73 9.33 0.53 -1.02
N VAL A 74 8.47 -0.49 -0.93
CA VAL A 74 7.94 -1.18 -2.12
C VAL A 74 7.11 -0.23 -3.00
N GLY A 75 6.32 0.66 -2.39
CA GLY A 75 5.56 1.69 -3.12
C GLY A 75 6.47 2.63 -3.92
N GLU A 76 7.48 3.19 -3.27
CA GLU A 76 8.48 4.08 -3.91
C GLU A 76 9.25 3.36 -5.04
N LEU A 77 9.59 2.09 -4.83
CA LEU A 77 10.28 1.26 -5.82
C LEU A 77 9.42 1.07 -7.09
N ILE A 78 8.13 0.78 -6.93
CA ILE A 78 7.20 0.58 -8.05
C ILE A 78 6.95 1.89 -8.79
N GLU A 79 6.79 3.00 -8.06
CA GLU A 79 6.62 4.33 -8.65
C GLU A 79 7.83 4.71 -9.50
N THR A 80 9.04 4.53 -8.96
CA THR A 80 10.29 4.78 -9.67
C THR A 80 10.41 3.88 -10.92
N GLY A 81 10.11 2.59 -10.78
CA GLY A 81 10.14 1.64 -11.90
C GLY A 81 9.17 2.03 -13.03
N THR A 82 7.98 2.49 -12.66
CA THR A 82 6.95 2.96 -13.60
C THR A 82 7.38 4.23 -14.33
N ALA A 83 7.99 5.19 -13.62
CA ALA A 83 8.52 6.42 -14.22
C ALA A 83 9.60 6.11 -15.28
N ILE A 84 10.53 5.20 -14.98
CA ILE A 84 11.57 4.77 -15.92
C ILE A 84 10.95 4.04 -17.13
N CYS A 85 10.02 3.13 -16.88
CA CYS A 85 9.30 2.39 -17.91
C CYS A 85 8.57 3.32 -18.90
N CYS A 86 7.86 4.32 -18.37
CA CYS A 86 7.18 5.35 -19.17
C CYS A 86 8.18 6.17 -20.00
N GLN A 87 9.29 6.62 -19.39
CA GLN A 87 10.33 7.39 -20.08
C GLN A 87 10.97 6.61 -21.24
N ASN A 88 11.15 5.30 -21.10
CA ASN A 88 11.84 4.47 -22.09
C ASN A 88 10.90 3.81 -23.10
N ASN A 89 9.59 4.09 -23.09
CA ASN A 89 8.58 3.44 -23.94
C ASN A 89 8.65 1.89 -23.90
N LEU A 90 9.05 1.32 -22.77
CA LEU A 90 9.30 -0.14 -22.62
C LEU A 90 8.01 -0.99 -22.52
N GLY A 91 6.85 -0.44 -22.89
CA GLY A 91 5.52 -1.00 -22.61
C GLY A 91 5.13 -0.81 -21.14
N GLU A 92 3.84 -0.75 -20.83
CA GLU A 92 3.36 -0.53 -19.47
C GLU A 92 3.66 -1.74 -18.56
N PHE A 93 4.09 -1.45 -17.32
CA PHE A 93 3.97 -2.42 -16.24
C PHE A 93 2.48 -2.72 -16.03
N SER A 94 1.97 -3.82 -16.59
CA SER A 94 0.57 -4.16 -16.43
C SER A 94 0.27 -4.30 -14.95
N GLN A 95 -0.73 -3.57 -14.47
CA GLN A 95 -1.14 -3.63 -13.07
C GLN A 95 -1.48 -5.03 -12.61
N GLU A 96 -1.84 -5.93 -13.52
CA GLU A 96 -2.05 -7.34 -13.21
C GLU A 96 -0.81 -8.04 -12.66
N THR A 97 0.38 -7.62 -13.10
CA THR A 97 1.68 -8.11 -12.61
C THR A 97 2.05 -7.52 -11.25
N LEU A 98 1.49 -6.36 -10.90
CA LEU A 98 1.76 -5.62 -9.66
C LEU A 98 0.72 -5.85 -8.55
N LYS A 99 -0.47 -6.39 -8.87
CA LYS A 99 -1.51 -6.81 -7.92
C LYS A 99 -1.02 -7.70 -6.75
N PRO A 100 -0.01 -8.58 -6.88
CA PRO A 100 0.50 -9.32 -5.73
C PRO A 100 1.48 -8.53 -4.86
N LEU A 101 2.00 -7.38 -5.34
CA LEU A 101 2.92 -6.51 -4.58
C LEU A 101 2.22 -5.35 -3.88
N VAL A 102 0.96 -5.07 -4.22
CA VAL A 102 0.17 -3.90 -3.83
C VAL A 102 -1.20 -4.29 -3.34
#